data_AF-A0A182SSH0-F1
#
_entry.id   AF-A0A182SSH0-F1
#
_cell.length_a   1.000
_cell.length_b   1.000
_cell.length_c   1.000
_cell.angle_alpha   90.00
_cell.angle_beta   90.00
_cell.angle_gamma   90.00
#
_symmetry.space_group_name_H-M   'P 1'
#
loop_
_entity.id
_entity.type
_entity.pdbx_description
1 polymer ?
#
loop_
_entity_poly.entity_id
_entity_poly.type
_entity_poly.pdbx_seq_one_letter_code
_entity_poly.pdbx_strand_id
1 'polypeptide(L)'
;MANLAIVGSHKVNGVAKLHSELITQTLVPDFYFITPEKFTNQTNGVTPRRWIQQANPGLATFLTRQLGNGWVTDLDKLQQLKKLANDSGAVEEIQAIKLKNKQALCRQIAFHQGIQLDPTAMFDCQVKRIHEYKRQLLNILHVIHLYLAITESGRTLTPKVHLFAGKAAPGYAMAKLIIQLINEVAKTVNSDPRTKGQLSVLFLEDYKVSLAEHIIPATDLSEQISTAGTEASGTSNMKFAMNGALTIGTLDGANIEIRDAVGAENFYLFGANADEIDMHRR
;
A
#
# COMPACT_ATOMS: atom_id res chain seq x y z
N MET A 1 -29.26 6.99 9.26
CA MET A 1 -28.21 7.35 10.24
C MET A 1 -27.34 8.52 9.77
N ALA A 2 -26.76 8.50 8.57
CA ALA A 2 -25.89 9.60 8.09
C ALA A 2 -26.57 10.98 8.11
N ASN A 3 -27.78 11.11 7.57
CA ASN A 3 -28.53 12.38 7.59
C ASN A 3 -28.74 12.92 9.01
N LEU A 4 -29.09 12.04 9.97
CA LEU A 4 -29.26 12.41 11.37
C LEU A 4 -27.93 12.90 11.99
N ALA A 5 -26.83 12.20 11.70
CA ALA A 5 -25.50 12.59 12.18
C ALA A 5 -25.07 13.94 11.60
N ILE A 6 -25.36 14.20 10.32
CA ILE A 6 -25.12 15.50 9.69
C ILE A 6 -25.95 16.53 10.41
N VAL A 7 -27.28 16.40 10.50
CA VAL A 7 -28.15 17.38 11.17
C VAL A 7 -27.69 17.68 12.61
N GLY A 8 -27.39 16.65 13.40
CA GLY A 8 -27.04 16.78 14.83
C GLY A 8 -25.62 17.26 15.13
N SER A 9 -24.72 17.39 14.15
CA SER A 9 -23.32 17.80 14.37
C SER A 9 -23.10 19.29 14.11
N HIS A 10 -22.02 19.86 14.63
CA HIS A 10 -21.58 21.23 14.28
C HIS A 10 -20.51 21.25 13.17
N LYS A 11 -19.85 20.12 12.93
CA LYS A 11 -18.89 19.91 11.84
C LYS A 11 -19.03 18.50 11.26
N VAL A 12 -18.73 18.38 9.96
CA VAL A 12 -18.67 17.13 9.20
C VAL A 12 -17.39 17.18 8.38
N ASN A 13 -16.64 16.09 8.27
CA ASN A 13 -15.39 16.08 7.51
C ASN A 13 -15.20 14.84 6.65
N GLY A 14 -14.54 15.02 5.51
CA GLY A 14 -13.91 13.92 4.79
C GLY A 14 -12.50 13.63 5.32
N VAL A 15 -11.88 12.58 4.77
CA VAL A 15 -10.61 12.01 5.26
C VAL A 15 -9.44 12.06 4.26
N ALA A 16 -9.67 12.72 3.12
CA ALA A 16 -8.71 13.12 2.10
C ALA A 16 -9.37 14.23 1.27
N LYS A 17 -8.58 15.02 0.54
CA LYS A 17 -9.11 16.18 -0.20
C LYS A 17 -10.20 15.79 -1.21
N LEU A 18 -9.89 14.85 -2.11
CA LEU A 18 -10.85 14.36 -3.13
C LEU A 18 -12.11 13.77 -2.48
N HIS A 19 -11.96 13.03 -1.38
CA HIS A 19 -13.11 12.47 -0.68
C HIS A 19 -14.01 13.54 -0.05
N SER A 20 -13.43 14.60 0.51
CA SER A 20 -14.20 15.75 1.02
C SER A 20 -14.97 16.45 -0.11
N GLU A 21 -14.36 16.62 -1.28
CA GLU A 21 -15.01 17.16 -2.48
C GLU A 21 -16.19 16.27 -2.91
N LEU A 22 -15.96 14.96 -3.05
CA LEU A 22 -17.01 13.99 -3.41
C LEU A 22 -18.17 13.98 -2.41
N ILE A 23 -17.92 14.09 -1.10
CA ILE A 23 -19.00 14.19 -0.10
C ILE A 23 -19.92 15.38 -0.41
N THR A 24 -19.33 16.55 -0.68
CA THR A 24 -20.07 17.79 -0.89
C THR A 24 -20.76 17.86 -2.25
N GLN A 25 -20.25 17.17 -3.26
CA GLN A 25 -20.77 17.23 -4.63
C GLN A 25 -21.74 16.09 -4.97
N THR A 26 -21.54 14.89 -4.41
CA THR A 26 -22.28 13.70 -4.83
C THR A 26 -23.09 13.07 -3.70
N LEU A 27 -22.52 12.96 -2.49
CA LEU A 27 -23.16 12.20 -1.41
C LEU A 27 -24.27 12.99 -0.70
N VAL A 28 -23.99 14.26 -0.36
CA VAL A 28 -24.91 15.12 0.41
C VAL A 28 -24.91 16.57 -0.08
N PRO A 29 -25.13 16.82 -1.39
CA PRO A 29 -25.11 18.17 -1.95
C PRO A 29 -26.12 19.11 -1.30
N ASP A 30 -27.32 18.61 -0.93
CA ASP A 30 -28.36 19.43 -0.30
C ASP A 30 -27.95 19.91 1.10
N PHE A 31 -27.29 19.07 1.90
CA PHE A 31 -26.79 19.49 3.21
C PHE A 31 -25.64 20.48 3.10
N TYR A 32 -24.77 20.30 2.10
CA TYR A 32 -23.69 21.24 1.82
C TYR A 32 -24.26 22.59 1.36
N PHE A 33 -25.31 22.60 0.54
CA PHE A 33 -26.00 23.82 0.11
C PHE A 33 -26.60 24.61 1.29
N ILE A 34 -27.18 23.91 2.28
CA ILE A 34 -27.83 24.57 3.44
C ILE A 34 -26.81 25.08 4.46
N THR A 35 -25.76 24.30 4.76
CA THR A 35 -24.74 24.63 5.78
C THR A 35 -23.32 24.37 5.28
N PRO A 36 -22.82 25.12 4.29
CA PRO A 36 -21.50 24.85 3.68
C PRO A 36 -20.35 24.96 4.68
N GLU A 37 -20.42 25.89 5.62
CA GLU A 37 -19.41 26.14 6.67
C GLU A 37 -19.22 24.96 7.63
N LYS A 38 -20.16 24.01 7.65
CA LYS A 38 -20.10 22.79 8.46
C LYS A 38 -19.13 21.76 7.90
N PHE A 39 -18.89 21.78 6.60
CA PHE A 39 -18.09 20.78 5.90
C PHE A 39 -16.61 21.18 5.89
N THR A 40 -15.75 20.24 6.26
CA THR A 40 -14.30 20.44 6.40
C THR A 40 -13.53 19.23 5.85
N ASN A 41 -12.21 19.35 5.74
CA ASN A 41 -11.33 18.22 5.42
C ASN A 41 -10.34 18.01 6.55
N GLN A 42 -10.15 16.74 6.93
CA GLN A 42 -9.06 16.33 7.81
C GLN A 42 -8.42 15.08 7.20
N THR A 43 -7.37 15.27 6.40
CA THR A 43 -6.65 14.15 5.80
C THR A 43 -6.14 13.22 6.90
N ASN A 44 -6.34 11.92 6.72
CA ASN A 44 -5.82 10.92 7.65
C ASN A 44 -4.30 11.03 7.84
N GLY A 45 -3.83 10.49 8.97
CA GLY A 45 -2.41 10.32 9.23
C GLY A 45 -2.13 9.02 9.99
N VAL A 46 -0.85 8.68 10.11
CA VAL A 46 -0.39 7.53 10.88
C VAL A 46 0.73 7.92 11.83
N THR A 47 0.77 7.29 13.01
CA THR A 47 1.79 7.63 14.01
C THR A 47 3.19 7.13 13.61
N PRO A 48 4.21 8.00 13.57
CA PRO A 48 5.59 7.58 13.27
C PRO A 48 6.20 6.73 14.39
N ARG A 49 5.65 6.79 15.61
CA ARG A 49 6.11 6.03 16.77
C ARG A 49 5.94 4.53 16.54
N ARG A 50 4.78 4.10 16.04
CA ARG A 50 4.56 2.69 15.70
C ARG A 50 5.16 2.34 14.34
N TRP A 51 4.87 3.15 13.32
CA TRP A 51 5.10 2.74 11.93
C TRP A 51 6.51 3.02 11.42
N ILE A 52 7.36 3.73 12.17
CA ILE A 52 8.80 3.83 11.90
C ILE A 52 9.60 3.41 13.13
N GLN A 53 9.41 4.08 14.27
CA GLN A 53 10.28 3.89 15.44
C GLN A 53 10.24 2.46 16.00
N GLN A 54 9.04 1.88 16.12
CA GLN A 54 8.86 0.49 16.56
C GLN A 54 9.04 -0.52 15.41
N ALA A 55 8.34 -0.33 14.28
CA ALA A 55 8.33 -1.30 13.19
C ALA A 55 9.67 -1.40 12.45
N ASN A 56 10.43 -0.30 12.35
CA ASN A 56 11.65 -0.21 11.57
C ASN A 56 12.79 0.45 12.39
N PRO A 57 13.27 -0.21 13.45
CA PRO A 57 14.26 0.36 14.37
C PRO A 57 15.59 0.70 13.69
N GLY A 58 15.95 -0.02 12.61
CA GLY A 58 17.10 0.31 11.77
C GLY A 58 16.96 1.68 11.11
N LEU A 59 15.83 1.93 10.44
CA LEU A 59 15.52 3.24 9.85
C LEU A 59 15.39 4.32 10.93
N ALA A 60 14.75 4.02 12.06
CA ALA A 60 14.61 4.96 13.16
C ALA A 60 15.98 5.43 13.71
N THR A 61 16.94 4.50 13.83
CA THR A 61 18.32 4.81 14.25
C THR A 61 19.02 5.70 13.23
N PHE A 62 18.89 5.39 11.93
CA PHE A 62 19.39 6.22 10.84
C PHE A 62 18.81 7.64 10.91
N LEU A 63 17.48 7.78 11.03
CA LEU A 63 16.80 9.07 11.13
C LEU A 63 17.25 9.87 12.35
N THR A 64 17.36 9.24 13.51
CA THR A 64 17.85 9.89 14.74
C THR A 64 19.28 10.40 14.57
N ARG A 65 20.15 9.65 13.90
CA ARG A 65 21.52 10.08 13.64
C ARG A 65 21.59 11.29 12.71
N GLN A 66 20.71 11.36 11.70
CA GLN A 66 20.69 12.45 10.72
C GLN A 66 19.94 13.71 11.20
N LEU A 67 18.88 13.54 12.01
CA LEU A 67 17.90 14.59 12.31
C LEU A 67 17.76 14.90 13.83
N GLY A 68 18.41 14.09 14.69
CA GLY A 68 18.21 14.12 16.14
C GLY A 68 16.87 13.50 16.58
N ASN A 69 16.66 13.33 17.88
CA ASN A 69 15.47 12.62 18.42
C ASN A 69 14.11 13.29 18.14
N GLY A 70 14.09 14.57 17.74
CA GLY A 70 12.86 15.34 17.59
C GLY A 70 11.98 14.95 16.39
N TRP A 71 12.48 14.15 15.43
CA TRP A 71 11.71 13.76 14.23
C TRP A 71 10.45 12.94 14.57
N VAL A 72 10.45 12.24 15.71
CA VAL A 72 9.35 11.37 16.15
C VAL A 72 8.09 12.16 16.51
N THR A 73 8.25 13.40 16.95
CA THR A 73 7.16 14.33 17.29
C THR A 73 6.96 15.42 16.24
N ASP A 74 7.95 15.66 15.39
CA ASP A 74 7.95 16.65 14.33
C ASP A 74 8.45 16.02 13.02
N LEU A 75 7.50 15.45 12.25
CA LEU A 75 7.81 14.67 11.06
C LEU A 75 8.28 15.54 9.88
N ASP A 76 8.03 16.85 9.91
CA ASP A 76 8.48 17.77 8.84
C ASP A 76 10.01 17.83 8.75
N LYS A 77 10.71 17.46 9.83
CA LYS A 77 12.18 17.31 9.82
C LYS A 77 12.69 16.31 8.78
N LEU A 78 11.87 15.34 8.35
CA LEU A 78 12.26 14.39 7.31
C LEU A 78 12.54 15.06 5.96
N GLN A 79 12.01 16.27 5.70
CA GLN A 79 12.32 17.02 4.48
C GLN A 79 13.82 17.29 4.32
N GLN A 80 14.57 17.38 5.43
CA GLN A 80 16.02 17.59 5.40
C GLN A 80 16.77 16.40 4.81
N LEU A 81 16.16 15.21 4.70
CA LEU A 81 16.76 14.04 4.07
C LEU A 81 16.90 14.17 2.56
N LYS A 82 16.18 15.12 1.91
CA LYS A 82 16.31 15.37 0.47
C LYS A 82 17.76 15.65 0.05
N LYS A 83 18.56 16.28 0.93
CA LYS A 83 19.99 16.56 0.67
C LYS A 83 20.85 15.29 0.61
N LEU A 84 20.37 14.17 1.16
CA LEU A 84 21.06 12.89 1.19
C LEU A 84 20.62 11.95 0.06
N ALA A 85 19.71 12.38 -0.83
CA ALA A 85 19.17 11.52 -1.89
C ALA A 85 20.26 11.00 -2.86
N ASN A 86 21.34 11.78 -3.05
CA ASN A 86 22.48 11.43 -3.90
C ASN A 86 23.73 11.04 -3.09
N ASP A 87 23.62 10.91 -1.76
CA ASP A 87 24.73 10.48 -0.91
C ASP A 87 24.82 8.94 -0.93
N SER A 88 25.88 8.39 -1.53
CA SER A 88 26.01 6.94 -1.73
C SER A 88 26.02 6.17 -0.42
N GLY A 89 26.66 6.70 0.62
CA GLY A 89 26.69 6.07 1.94
C GLY A 89 25.31 5.98 2.59
N ALA A 90 24.52 7.06 2.52
CA ALA A 90 23.14 7.06 3.01
C ALA A 90 22.25 6.10 2.22
N VAL A 91 22.38 6.06 0.90
CA VAL A 91 21.61 5.14 0.03
C VAL A 91 21.96 3.68 0.34
N GLU A 92 23.24 3.34 0.44
CA GLU A 92 23.72 1.99 0.78
C GLU A 92 23.22 1.55 2.17
N GLU A 93 23.24 2.44 3.16
CA GLU A 93 22.74 2.13 4.50
C GLU A 93 21.23 1.88 4.52
N ILE A 94 20.44 2.69 3.79
CA ILE A 94 18.99 2.49 3.66
C ILE A 94 18.69 1.17 2.94
N GLN A 95 19.43 0.83 1.89
CA GLN A 95 19.31 -0.46 1.20
C GLN A 95 19.66 -1.63 2.12
N ALA A 96 20.71 -1.51 2.93
CA ALA A 96 21.07 -2.52 3.92
C ALA A 96 20.00 -2.70 5.01
N ILE A 97 19.37 -1.60 5.45
CA ILE A 97 18.23 -1.64 6.38
C ILE A 97 17.04 -2.37 5.73
N LYS A 98 16.69 -2.05 4.47
CA LYS A 98 15.62 -2.73 3.72
C LYS A 98 15.89 -4.23 3.61
N LEU A 99 17.10 -4.62 3.24
CA LEU A 99 17.49 -6.03 3.12
C LEU A 99 17.37 -6.77 4.46
N LYS A 100 17.80 -6.16 5.57
CA LYS A 100 17.64 -6.74 6.92
C LYS A 100 16.16 -6.94 7.29
N ASN A 101 15.31 -5.98 6.95
CA ASN A 101 13.86 -6.09 7.17
C ASN A 101 13.26 -7.24 6.34
N LYS A 102 13.66 -7.38 5.07
CA LYS A 102 13.25 -8.49 4.19
C LYS A 102 13.69 -9.85 4.74
N GLN A 103 14.94 -9.97 5.19
CA GLN A 103 15.44 -11.18 5.85
C GLN A 103 14.65 -11.53 7.12
N ALA A 104 14.26 -10.52 7.92
CA ALA A 104 13.43 -10.74 9.11
C ALA A 104 12.04 -11.26 8.75
N LEU A 105 11.41 -10.68 7.71
CA LEU A 105 10.14 -11.17 7.19
C LEU A 105 10.25 -12.59 6.63
N CYS A 106 11.30 -12.91 5.86
CA CYS A 106 11.55 -14.27 5.38
C CYS A 106 11.62 -15.29 6.52
N ARG A 107 12.36 -14.98 7.61
CA ARG A 107 12.44 -15.86 8.79
C ARG A 107 11.07 -16.09 9.43
N GLN A 108 10.25 -15.05 9.52
CA GLN A 108 8.91 -15.16 10.07
C GLN A 108 7.99 -16.01 9.18
N ILE A 109 8.05 -15.82 7.86
CA ILE A 109 7.29 -16.61 6.88
C ILE A 109 7.71 -18.08 6.92
N ALA A 110 9.02 -18.34 6.94
CA ALA A 110 9.56 -19.68 7.07
C ALA A 110 9.08 -20.37 8.36
N PHE A 111 9.07 -19.64 9.48
CA PHE A 111 8.62 -20.18 10.77
C PHE A 111 7.11 -20.50 10.79
N HIS A 112 6.26 -19.61 10.27
CA HIS A 112 4.80 -19.77 10.38
C HIS A 112 4.16 -20.59 9.26
N GLN A 113 4.73 -20.57 8.05
CA GLN A 113 4.14 -21.22 6.86
C GLN A 113 5.08 -22.21 6.18
N GLY A 114 6.33 -22.35 6.66
CA GLY A 114 7.30 -23.30 6.09
C GLY A 114 7.88 -22.89 4.73
N ILE A 115 7.64 -21.66 4.28
CA ILE A 115 8.02 -21.18 2.95
C ILE A 115 9.31 -20.38 3.02
N GLN A 116 10.29 -20.76 2.21
CA GLN A 116 11.55 -20.04 2.06
C GLN A 116 11.44 -19.05 0.89
N LEU A 117 11.78 -17.79 1.15
CA LEU A 117 11.78 -16.71 0.16
C LEU A 117 13.18 -16.12 0.05
N ASP A 118 13.55 -15.71 -1.17
CA ASP A 118 14.78 -14.97 -1.43
C ASP A 118 14.62 -13.49 -1.03
N PRO A 119 15.33 -12.99 0.00
CA PRO A 119 15.23 -11.59 0.41
C PRO A 119 15.88 -10.61 -0.57
N THR A 120 16.59 -11.09 -1.60
CA THR A 120 17.17 -10.24 -2.64
C THR A 120 16.18 -9.92 -3.76
N ALA A 121 15.14 -10.75 -3.93
CA ALA A 121 14.05 -10.51 -4.87
C ALA A 121 13.17 -9.33 -4.44
N MET A 122 12.57 -8.62 -5.39
CA MET A 122 11.69 -7.48 -5.11
C MET A 122 10.44 -7.94 -4.34
N PHE A 123 10.17 -7.35 -3.17
CA PHE A 123 8.96 -7.63 -2.40
C PHE A 123 7.84 -6.69 -2.82
N ASP A 124 6.92 -7.23 -3.60
CA ASP A 124 5.73 -6.57 -4.14
C ASP A 124 4.53 -6.91 -3.26
N CYS A 125 3.97 -5.92 -2.55
CA CYS A 125 3.02 -6.17 -1.47
C CYS A 125 1.67 -5.49 -1.70
N GLN A 126 0.60 -6.28 -1.62
CA GLN A 126 -0.77 -5.79 -1.55
C GLN A 126 -1.46 -6.28 -0.27
N VAL A 127 -1.33 -5.48 0.80
CA VAL A 127 -1.84 -5.85 2.14
C VAL A 127 -2.95 -4.91 2.61
N LYS A 128 -4.18 -5.38 2.55
CA LYS A 128 -5.41 -4.65 2.90
C LYS A 128 -6.59 -5.62 2.95
N ARG A 129 -7.75 -5.14 3.41
CA ARG A 129 -9.00 -5.93 3.35
C ARG A 129 -9.22 -6.47 1.92
N ILE A 130 -9.69 -7.71 1.81
CA ILE A 130 -10.02 -8.27 0.49
C ILE A 130 -11.39 -7.75 0.08
N HIS A 131 -11.44 -7.02 -1.02
CA HIS A 131 -12.66 -6.39 -1.55
C HIS A 131 -12.49 -6.11 -3.03
N GLU A 132 -13.56 -6.29 -3.83
CA GLU A 132 -13.52 -6.06 -5.28
C GLU A 132 -12.98 -4.68 -5.68
N TYR A 133 -13.40 -3.58 -5.01
CA TYR A 133 -12.89 -2.24 -5.34
C TYR A 133 -11.40 -2.05 -5.05
N LYS A 134 -10.80 -2.86 -4.16
CA LYS A 134 -9.36 -2.84 -3.84
C LYS A 134 -8.52 -3.61 -4.85
N ARG A 135 -9.20 -4.31 -5.78
CA ARG A 135 -8.65 -4.96 -6.97
C ARG A 135 -7.46 -5.89 -6.72
N GLN A 136 -7.51 -6.71 -5.65
CA GLN A 136 -6.58 -7.86 -5.55
C GLN A 136 -6.71 -8.79 -6.75
N LEU A 137 -7.91 -8.85 -7.36
CA LEU A 137 -8.14 -9.55 -8.62
C LEU A 137 -7.27 -8.99 -9.76
N LEU A 138 -7.13 -7.67 -9.89
CA LEU A 138 -6.27 -7.08 -10.94
C LEU A 138 -4.81 -7.48 -10.74
N ASN A 139 -4.31 -7.43 -9.51
CA ASN A 139 -2.93 -7.80 -9.21
C ASN A 139 -2.67 -9.30 -9.50
N ILE A 140 -3.55 -10.20 -9.06
CA ILE A 140 -3.35 -11.63 -9.34
C ILE A 140 -3.47 -11.96 -10.83
N LEU A 141 -4.27 -11.21 -11.61
CA LEU A 141 -4.27 -11.32 -13.07
C LEU A 141 -2.94 -10.86 -13.70
N HIS A 142 -2.31 -9.82 -13.16
CA HIS A 142 -0.96 -9.42 -13.57
C HIS A 142 0.08 -10.51 -13.25
N VAL A 143 0.00 -11.14 -12.08
CA VAL A 143 0.85 -12.30 -11.74
C VAL A 143 0.66 -13.45 -12.72
N ILE A 144 -0.59 -13.77 -13.10
CA ILE A 144 -0.87 -14.78 -14.14
C ILE A 144 -0.22 -14.38 -15.47
N HIS A 145 -0.33 -13.11 -15.87
CA HIS A 145 0.34 -12.61 -17.07
C HIS A 145 1.87 -12.79 -17.01
N LEU A 146 2.51 -12.47 -15.88
CA LEU A 146 3.95 -12.68 -15.69
C LEU A 146 4.34 -14.15 -15.77
N TYR A 147 3.52 -15.03 -15.19
CA TYR A 147 3.71 -16.48 -15.27
C TYR A 147 3.61 -16.99 -16.72
N LEU A 148 2.61 -16.55 -17.49
CA LEU A 148 2.48 -16.90 -18.91
C LEU A 148 3.64 -16.34 -19.74
N ALA A 149 4.13 -15.14 -19.43
CA ALA A 149 5.31 -14.58 -20.09
C ALA A 149 6.55 -15.47 -19.89
N ILE A 150 6.78 -15.98 -18.68
CA ILE A 150 7.87 -16.93 -18.43
C ILE A 150 7.65 -18.24 -19.21
N THR A 151 6.46 -18.81 -19.10
CA THR A 151 6.20 -20.20 -19.49
C THR A 151 5.88 -20.40 -20.97
N GLU A 152 5.31 -19.40 -21.63
CA GLU A 152 4.89 -19.48 -23.04
C GLU A 152 5.81 -18.68 -23.97
N SER A 153 6.32 -17.52 -23.53
CA SER A 153 7.22 -16.68 -24.34
C SER A 153 8.71 -16.81 -24.00
N GLY A 154 9.05 -17.54 -22.92
CA GLY A 154 10.45 -17.69 -22.47
C GLY A 154 11.07 -16.42 -21.89
N ARG A 155 10.26 -15.43 -21.51
CA ARG A 155 10.74 -14.15 -20.97
C ARG A 155 11.38 -14.38 -19.61
N THR A 156 12.62 -13.90 -19.44
CA THR A 156 13.28 -13.84 -18.13
C THR A 156 12.83 -12.60 -17.36
N LEU A 157 12.46 -12.77 -16.09
CA LEU A 157 12.05 -11.68 -15.20
C LEU A 157 13.12 -11.39 -14.14
N THR A 158 13.21 -10.14 -13.70
CA THR A 158 13.87 -9.81 -12.44
C THR A 158 13.14 -10.51 -11.30
N PRO A 159 13.84 -11.10 -10.30
CA PRO A 159 13.22 -11.84 -9.21
C PRO A 159 12.17 -11.00 -8.45
N LYS A 160 10.95 -11.51 -8.34
CA LYS A 160 9.81 -10.87 -7.64
C LYS A 160 9.11 -11.85 -6.71
N VAL A 161 8.73 -11.36 -5.54
CA VAL A 161 7.86 -12.05 -4.58
C VAL A 161 6.60 -11.19 -4.39
N HIS A 162 5.46 -11.69 -4.88
CA HIS A 162 4.16 -11.07 -4.65
C HIS A 162 3.56 -11.54 -3.33
N LEU A 163 3.41 -10.62 -2.38
CA LEU A 163 2.86 -10.85 -1.05
C LEU A 163 1.45 -10.24 -0.94
N PHE A 164 0.46 -11.11 -0.85
CA PHE A 164 -0.92 -10.74 -0.53
C PHE A 164 -1.18 -10.94 0.96
N ALA A 165 -1.94 -10.06 1.58
CA ALA A 165 -2.42 -10.30 2.94
C ALA A 165 -3.72 -9.54 3.20
N GLY A 166 -4.69 -10.18 3.83
CA GLY A 166 -5.97 -9.55 4.09
C GLY A 166 -7.02 -10.52 4.62
N LYS A 167 -8.15 -9.94 5.02
CA LYS A 167 -9.33 -10.71 5.45
C LYS A 167 -10.52 -10.34 4.57
N ALA A 168 -11.32 -11.34 4.21
CA ALA A 168 -12.63 -11.16 3.62
C ALA A 168 -13.70 -11.18 4.72
N ALA A 169 -14.81 -10.44 4.52
CA ALA A 169 -15.96 -10.56 5.39
C ALA A 169 -16.58 -11.97 5.25
N PRO A 170 -17.13 -12.58 6.32
CA PRO A 170 -17.60 -13.97 6.29
C PRO A 170 -18.63 -14.27 5.20
N GLY A 171 -19.58 -13.34 4.98
CA GLY A 171 -20.63 -13.46 3.97
C GLY A 171 -20.23 -12.99 2.56
N TYR A 172 -19.00 -12.50 2.36
CA TYR A 172 -18.59 -11.94 1.07
C TYR A 172 -17.98 -13.04 0.18
N ALA A 173 -18.86 -13.77 -0.52
CA ALA A 173 -18.48 -14.91 -1.36
C ALA A 173 -17.40 -14.56 -2.40
N MET A 174 -17.57 -13.45 -3.14
CA MET A 174 -16.61 -13.04 -4.17
C MET A 174 -15.21 -12.73 -3.59
N ALA A 175 -15.14 -12.03 -2.45
CA ALA A 175 -13.87 -11.77 -1.78
C ALA A 175 -13.17 -13.08 -1.34
N LYS A 176 -13.93 -14.10 -0.92
CA LYS A 176 -13.38 -15.43 -0.59
C LYS A 176 -12.88 -16.17 -1.83
N LEU A 177 -13.58 -16.05 -2.97
CA LEU A 177 -13.12 -16.61 -4.25
C LEU A 177 -11.82 -15.96 -4.73
N ILE A 178 -11.65 -14.65 -4.53
CA ILE A 178 -10.39 -13.96 -4.83
C ILE A 178 -9.24 -14.51 -3.96
N ILE A 179 -9.47 -14.75 -2.66
CA ILE A 179 -8.47 -15.41 -1.79
C ILE A 179 -8.14 -16.81 -2.31
N GLN A 180 -9.15 -17.60 -2.69
CA GLN A 180 -8.95 -18.94 -3.23
C GLN A 180 -8.12 -18.89 -4.53
N LEU A 181 -8.46 -18.00 -5.46
CA LEU A 181 -7.73 -17.78 -6.70
C LEU A 181 -6.25 -17.48 -6.45
N ILE A 182 -5.95 -16.55 -5.53
CA ILE A 182 -4.55 -16.20 -5.18
C ILE A 182 -3.79 -17.42 -4.69
N ASN A 183 -4.41 -18.24 -3.83
CA ASN A 183 -3.76 -19.43 -3.28
C ASN A 183 -3.55 -20.52 -4.34
N GLU A 184 -4.52 -20.76 -5.23
CA GLU A 184 -4.35 -21.74 -6.31
C GLU A 184 -3.28 -21.30 -7.33
N VAL A 185 -3.27 -20.01 -7.70
CA VAL A 185 -2.20 -19.45 -8.54
C VAL A 185 -0.85 -19.56 -7.85
N ALA A 186 -0.76 -19.30 -6.53
CA ALA A 186 0.48 -19.45 -5.78
C ALA A 186 1.02 -20.89 -5.80
N LYS A 187 0.15 -21.90 -5.66
CA LYS A 187 0.56 -23.31 -5.79
C LYS A 187 1.12 -23.61 -7.16
N THR A 188 0.45 -23.19 -8.24
CA THR A 188 0.91 -23.41 -9.60
C THR A 188 2.25 -22.70 -9.87
N VAL A 189 2.33 -21.41 -9.56
CA VAL A 189 3.53 -20.59 -9.82
C VAL A 189 4.72 -21.10 -9.02
N ASN A 190 4.57 -21.38 -7.73
CA ASN A 190 5.69 -21.73 -6.86
C ASN A 190 6.20 -23.17 -7.08
N SER A 191 5.40 -24.05 -7.70
CA SER A 191 5.81 -25.43 -8.00
C SER A 191 6.41 -25.62 -9.39
N ASP A 192 6.24 -24.65 -10.29
CA ASP A 192 6.80 -24.72 -11.65
C ASP A 192 8.32 -24.45 -11.64
N PRO A 193 9.18 -25.39 -12.05
CA PRO A 193 10.63 -25.18 -12.09
C PRO A 193 11.07 -23.98 -12.94
N ARG A 194 10.27 -23.57 -13.94
CA ARG A 194 10.57 -22.46 -14.85
C ARG A 194 10.50 -21.10 -14.15
N THR A 195 9.72 -20.97 -13.08
CA THR A 195 9.55 -19.72 -12.32
C THR A 195 10.59 -19.58 -11.20
N LYS A 196 11.32 -20.65 -10.90
CA LYS A 196 12.28 -20.70 -9.78
C LYS A 196 13.31 -19.59 -9.88
N GLY A 197 13.43 -18.82 -8.80
CA GLY A 197 14.34 -17.67 -8.73
C GLY A 197 13.85 -16.42 -9.48
N GLN A 198 12.66 -16.44 -10.09
CA GLN A 198 12.13 -15.33 -10.88
C GLN A 198 10.79 -14.81 -10.35
N LEU A 199 9.88 -15.72 -9.99
CA LEU A 199 8.52 -15.36 -9.57
C LEU A 199 8.08 -16.25 -8.42
N SER A 200 7.62 -15.64 -7.33
CA SER A 200 6.97 -16.32 -6.23
C SER A 200 5.74 -15.55 -5.78
N VAL A 201 4.72 -16.27 -5.32
CA VAL A 201 3.45 -15.68 -4.88
C VAL A 201 3.10 -16.27 -3.53
N LEU A 202 2.66 -15.44 -2.60
CA LEU A 202 2.29 -15.90 -1.26
C LEU A 202 1.10 -15.12 -0.71
N PHE A 203 0.18 -15.83 -0.08
CA PHE A 203 -0.86 -15.24 0.75
C PHE A 203 -0.50 -15.39 2.23
N LEU A 204 -0.28 -14.27 2.92
CA LEU A 204 0.02 -14.25 4.34
C LEU A 204 -1.26 -14.27 5.17
N GLU A 205 -1.41 -15.33 5.96
CA GLU A 205 -2.58 -15.57 6.79
C GLU A 205 -2.69 -14.61 7.99
N ASP A 206 -3.91 -14.46 8.50
CA ASP A 206 -4.25 -13.69 9.69
C ASP A 206 -3.64 -12.28 9.75
N TYR A 207 -3.74 -11.52 8.65
CA TYR A 207 -3.25 -10.15 8.59
C TYR A 207 -3.80 -9.29 9.74
N LYS A 208 -2.86 -8.74 10.51
CA LYS A 208 -3.08 -7.92 11.72
C LYS A 208 -1.94 -6.94 11.91
N VAL A 209 -2.05 -6.03 12.88
CA VAL A 209 -1.06 -4.98 13.12
C VAL A 209 0.35 -5.56 13.32
N SER A 210 0.49 -6.62 14.13
CA SER A 210 1.79 -7.26 14.35
C SER A 210 2.44 -7.77 13.07
N LEU A 211 1.66 -8.38 12.16
CA LEU A 211 2.20 -8.83 10.88
C LEU A 211 2.52 -7.64 9.96
N ALA A 212 1.70 -6.58 9.99
CA ALA A 212 1.94 -5.36 9.23
C ALA A 212 3.26 -4.67 9.65
N GLU A 213 3.62 -4.70 10.93
CA GLU A 213 4.89 -4.17 11.46
C GLU A 213 6.12 -4.88 10.87
N HIS A 214 5.98 -6.10 10.34
CA HIS A 214 7.06 -6.80 9.63
C HIS A 214 6.98 -6.64 8.11
N ILE A 215 5.78 -6.66 7.54
CA ILE A 215 5.60 -6.50 6.08
C ILE A 215 6.02 -5.11 5.62
N ILE A 216 5.51 -4.05 6.26
CA ILE A 216 5.67 -2.67 5.80
C ILE A 216 7.15 -2.25 5.66
N PRO A 217 8.03 -2.50 6.65
CA PRO A 217 9.45 -2.17 6.53
C PRO A 217 10.20 -2.98 5.47
N ALA A 218 9.72 -4.18 5.14
CA ALA A 218 10.33 -5.11 4.20
C ALA A 218 9.88 -4.91 2.74
N THR A 219 8.79 -4.17 2.50
CA THR A 219 8.24 -3.97 1.15
C THR A 219 9.12 -3.05 0.30
N ASP A 220 9.34 -3.45 -0.95
CA ASP A 220 10.00 -2.62 -1.97
C ASP A 220 8.96 -1.86 -2.80
N LEU A 221 7.88 -2.54 -3.22
CA LEU A 221 6.78 -1.97 -4.00
C LEU A 221 5.44 -2.20 -3.31
N SER A 222 4.66 -1.13 -3.13
CA SER A 222 3.36 -1.13 -2.45
C SER A 222 2.23 -0.91 -3.45
N GLU A 223 1.33 -1.89 -3.54
CA GLU A 223 0.18 -1.91 -4.43
C GLU A 223 -1.02 -1.13 -3.87
N GLN A 224 -1.28 0.06 -4.42
CA GLN A 224 -2.34 0.99 -4.02
C GLN A 224 -3.35 1.22 -5.16
N ILE A 225 -3.93 0.12 -5.61
CA ILE A 225 -4.60 0.02 -6.91
C ILE A 225 -6.13 0.00 -6.82
N SER A 226 -6.76 0.71 -5.90
CA SER A 226 -8.23 0.77 -5.87
C SER A 226 -8.78 1.41 -7.16
N THR A 227 -10.01 1.11 -7.56
CA THR A 227 -10.65 1.84 -8.67
C THR A 227 -10.75 3.32 -8.32
N ALA A 228 -10.35 4.24 -9.20
CA ALA A 228 -10.40 5.67 -8.89
C ALA A 228 -11.80 6.13 -8.44
N GLY A 229 -11.85 6.95 -7.39
CA GLY A 229 -13.09 7.42 -6.76
C GLY A 229 -13.67 6.47 -5.70
N THR A 230 -13.03 5.33 -5.40
CA THR A 230 -13.59 4.34 -4.44
C THR A 230 -12.86 4.29 -3.10
N GLU A 231 -11.59 4.69 -3.04
CA GLU A 231 -10.84 4.78 -1.79
C GLU A 231 -10.96 6.19 -1.20
N ALA A 232 -11.60 6.30 -0.04
CA ALA A 232 -11.74 7.59 0.64
C ALA A 232 -10.40 8.24 1.01
N SER A 233 -9.38 7.44 1.34
CA SER A 233 -8.06 7.92 1.73
C SER A 233 -7.05 6.78 1.65
N GLY A 234 -7.12 5.83 2.59
CA GLY A 234 -6.09 4.81 2.77
C GLY A 234 -4.97 5.32 3.67
N THR A 235 -4.57 4.48 4.64
CA THR A 235 -3.49 4.80 5.59
C THR A 235 -2.30 3.85 5.49
N SER A 236 -2.44 2.70 4.81
CA SER A 236 -1.31 1.79 4.60
C SER A 236 -0.32 2.33 3.58
N ASN A 237 -0.80 3.03 2.54
CA ASN A 237 0.04 3.77 1.59
C ASN A 237 1.00 4.74 2.30
N MET A 238 0.52 5.50 3.28
CA MET A 238 1.36 6.39 4.09
C MET A 238 2.45 5.62 4.84
N LYS A 239 2.10 4.48 5.45
CA LYS A 239 3.07 3.63 6.19
C LYS A 239 4.14 3.06 5.27
N PHE A 240 3.75 2.64 4.07
CA PHE A 240 4.68 2.15 3.05
C PHE A 240 5.64 3.25 2.57
N ALA A 241 5.11 4.42 2.20
CA ALA A 241 5.92 5.56 1.79
C ALA A 241 6.91 5.98 2.90
N MET A 242 6.44 6.05 4.16
CA MET A 242 7.28 6.35 5.33
C MET A 242 8.41 5.33 5.58
N ASN A 243 8.30 4.11 5.05
CA ASN A 243 9.30 3.05 5.16
C ASN A 243 10.10 2.83 3.86
N GLY A 244 10.02 3.77 2.91
CA GLY A 244 10.79 3.75 1.68
C GLY A 244 10.32 2.71 0.65
N ALA A 245 9.07 2.24 0.74
CA ALA A 245 8.48 1.47 -0.36
C ALA A 245 7.97 2.41 -1.45
N LEU A 246 8.29 2.12 -2.71
CA LEU A 246 7.72 2.83 -3.86
C LEU A 246 6.26 2.45 -4.02
N THR A 247 5.44 3.38 -4.52
CA THR A 247 4.01 3.12 -4.72
C THR A 247 3.71 2.96 -6.20
N ILE A 248 3.00 1.89 -6.53
CA ILE A 248 2.25 1.75 -7.77
C ILE A 248 0.76 1.90 -7.44
N GLY A 249 0.07 2.79 -8.14
CA GLY A 249 -1.29 3.13 -7.73
C GLY A 249 -2.06 3.97 -8.73
N THR A 250 -3.37 4.04 -8.48
CA THR A 250 -4.30 4.93 -9.17
C THR A 250 -4.32 6.32 -8.55
N LEU A 251 -4.87 7.29 -9.29
CA LEU A 251 -5.14 8.65 -8.79
C LEU A 251 -6.39 8.64 -7.89
N ASP A 252 -6.27 8.06 -6.70
CA ASP A 252 -7.38 7.83 -5.78
C ASP A 252 -6.98 8.03 -4.30
N GLY A 253 -7.92 8.48 -3.47
CA GLY A 253 -7.69 8.70 -2.04
C GLY A 253 -6.41 9.48 -1.72
N ALA A 254 -5.64 8.99 -0.75
CA ALA A 254 -4.39 9.61 -0.30
C ALA A 254 -3.21 9.36 -1.25
N ASN A 255 -3.36 8.58 -2.34
CA ASN A 255 -2.30 8.46 -3.34
C ASN A 255 -2.03 9.80 -4.03
N ILE A 256 -3.06 10.64 -4.20
CA ILE A 256 -2.95 11.98 -4.78
C ILE A 256 -2.01 12.82 -3.91
N GLU A 257 -2.31 12.90 -2.61
CA GLU A 257 -1.53 13.68 -1.64
C GLU A 257 -0.11 13.11 -1.44
N ILE A 258 0.06 11.78 -1.50
CA ILE A 258 1.38 11.15 -1.46
C ILE A 258 2.19 11.53 -2.70
N ARG A 259 1.61 11.42 -3.91
CA ARG A 259 2.28 11.75 -5.16
C ARG A 259 2.73 13.21 -5.18
N ASP A 260 1.89 14.12 -4.69
CA ASP A 260 2.23 15.54 -4.60
C ASP A 260 3.39 15.78 -3.61
N ALA A 261 3.44 15.04 -2.50
CA ALA A 261 4.49 15.17 -1.48
C ALA A 261 5.84 14.55 -1.91
N VAL A 262 5.83 13.42 -2.62
CA VAL A 262 7.05 12.70 -3.03
C VAL A 262 7.57 13.10 -4.41
N GLY A 263 6.76 13.78 -5.23
CA GLY A 263 7.08 14.09 -6.62
C GLY A 263 6.58 13.00 -7.58
N ALA A 264 6.11 13.41 -8.76
CA ALA A 264 5.52 12.53 -9.76
C ALA A 264 6.51 11.48 -10.29
N GLU A 265 7.80 11.82 -10.32
CA GLU A 265 8.90 10.97 -10.73
C GLU A 265 9.19 9.82 -9.76
N ASN A 266 8.72 9.92 -8.51
CA ASN A 266 8.91 8.92 -7.45
C ASN A 266 7.65 8.09 -7.19
N PHE A 267 6.65 8.14 -8.09
CA PHE A 267 5.38 7.45 -7.96
C PHE A 267 4.95 6.81 -9.29
N TYR A 268 4.67 5.49 -9.29
CA TYR A 268 4.22 4.78 -10.49
C TYR A 268 2.69 4.89 -10.64
N LEU A 269 2.25 6.00 -11.25
CA LEU A 269 0.83 6.25 -11.52
C LEU A 269 0.35 5.45 -12.74
N PHE A 270 -0.85 4.86 -12.65
CA PHE A 270 -1.52 4.26 -13.81
C PHE A 270 -3.05 4.29 -13.70
N GLY A 271 -3.70 3.96 -14.82
CA GLY A 271 -5.14 3.75 -14.91
C GLY A 271 -5.94 5.03 -15.09
N ALA A 272 -7.26 4.85 -15.27
CA ALA A 272 -8.20 5.95 -15.43
C ALA A 272 -8.37 6.75 -14.14
N ASN A 273 -8.64 8.05 -14.27
CA ASN A 273 -9.03 8.93 -13.17
C ASN A 273 -10.52 8.77 -12.82
N ALA A 274 -10.97 9.42 -11.74
CA ALA A 274 -12.34 9.28 -11.24
C ALA A 274 -13.39 9.76 -12.28
N ASP A 275 -13.13 10.87 -12.96
CA ASP A 275 -14.06 11.43 -13.96
C ASP A 275 -14.21 10.50 -15.16
N GLU A 276 -13.10 9.91 -15.63
CA GLU A 276 -13.10 8.92 -16.72
C GLU A 276 -13.91 7.66 -16.35
N ILE A 277 -13.79 7.18 -15.11
CA ILE A 277 -14.58 6.05 -14.61
C ILE A 277 -16.07 6.38 -14.60
N ASP A 278 -16.43 7.57 -14.15
CA ASP A 278 -17.83 8.00 -14.10
C ASP A 278 -18.44 8.18 -15.50
N MET A 279 -17.66 8.64 -16.48
CA MET A 279 -18.10 8.67 -17.88
C MET A 279 -18.34 7.28 -18.45
N HIS A 280 -17.49 6.29 -18.13
CA HIS A 280 -17.63 4.93 -18.64
C HIS A 280 -18.74 4.10 -17.98
N ARG A 281 -19.22 4.50 -16.81
CA ARG A 281 -20.32 3.83 -16.09
C ARG A 281 -21.71 4.33 -16.46
N ARG A 282 -21.78 5.46 -17.16
CA ARG A 282 -23.03 6.02 -17.72
C ARG A 282 -23.33 5.38 -19.08
#